data_AF-A0A0K3C8N1-F1
#
_entry.id   AF-A0A0K3C8N1-F1
#
_cell.length_a   1.000
_cell.length_b   1.000
_cell.length_c   1.000
_cell.angle_alpha   90.00
_cell.angle_beta   90.00
_cell.angle_gamma   90.00
#
_symmetry.space_group_name_H-M   'P 1'
#
loop_
_entity.id
_entity.type
_entity.pdbx_description
1 polymer ?
#
loop_
_entity_poly.entity_id
_entity_poly.type
_entity_poly.pdbx_seq_one_letter_code
_entity_poly.pdbx_strand_id
1 'polypeptide(L)'
;MSSSTGSSSNIGTSAGEQTSAKHQLDTLPAELLKLIVVLVKEQDERLHDVVDTFETMGWASRVQGNGLNAFSSTCKRLREAALPFMCEHVRSPHLKHPLFQLGALPPALLGGVRKIDCSAIRRETLALLVAGMSLLPNADGMEISRDTMLALSQTNADMANALAAIPSEIIENTFRRCRSRWRSVTYCDGSESDLEQALELFCDPAKLERLELEQFELFELALRHSTQPARLEHLSRYHHLTSLSIDISSDDLLDTADVPNFVRLPALRSFEIEGWAQAILPLAEQMAPNVVDLRINFGPSRLETQPAAFHLPHLRHLTVEMLWTAADLLHAFANGWSDDDIAALAAKCASRGIEFEVKPCSRVETEHRAFTSMSRDWPADVKKVCEKKGASLRDLLDWATRRIHWLEQTGDVAGMREMVEVLTELKQRQVLEEV
;
A
#
# COMPACT_ATOMS: atom_id res chain seq x y z
N MET A 1 -0.19 45.47 64.82
CA MET A 1 0.87 44.98 63.93
C MET A 1 0.20 44.55 62.62
N SER A 2 -0.18 45.39 61.65
CA SER A 2 0.27 46.70 61.17
C SER A 2 1.60 46.71 60.41
N SER A 3 1.54 46.41 59.11
CA SER A 3 2.38 46.89 57.99
C SER A 3 1.77 46.34 56.69
N SER A 4 1.16 47.05 55.73
CA SER A 4 1.37 48.35 55.07
C SER A 4 2.60 48.43 54.15
N THR A 5 2.33 48.82 52.89
CA THR A 5 3.18 49.27 51.76
C THR A 5 3.74 48.16 50.83
N GLY A 6 3.64 48.26 49.49
CA GLY A 6 3.07 49.31 48.66
C GLY A 6 3.02 48.97 47.16
N SER A 7 2.08 49.65 46.50
CA SER A 7 1.93 49.98 45.08
C SER A 7 3.17 49.88 44.19
N SER A 8 2.99 49.29 43.01
CA SER A 8 3.50 49.90 41.77
C SER A 8 2.61 49.55 40.58
N SER A 9 1.93 50.59 40.10
CA SER A 9 1.12 50.66 38.90
C SER A 9 2.01 50.80 37.66
N ASN A 10 1.95 49.84 36.74
CA ASN A 10 2.42 50.03 35.36
C ASN A 10 1.22 49.97 34.41
N ILE A 11 0.65 51.13 34.16
CA ILE A 11 -0.26 51.41 33.04
C ILE A 11 0.63 51.56 31.81
N GLY A 12 0.87 50.43 31.13
CA GLY A 12 1.49 50.38 29.81
C GLY A 12 0.41 50.22 28.76
N THR A 13 -0.10 51.33 28.24
CA THR A 13 -0.92 51.41 27.03
C THR A 13 -0.10 50.98 25.81
N SER A 14 -0.12 49.68 25.46
CA SER A 14 0.28 49.21 24.13
C SER A 14 -0.93 49.28 23.20
N ALA A 15 -1.13 50.46 22.64
CA ALA A 15 -2.05 50.68 21.54
C ALA A 15 -1.53 49.95 20.29
N GLY A 16 -2.38 49.12 19.69
CA GLY A 16 -2.27 48.80 18.27
C GLY A 16 -1.56 47.49 17.90
N GLU A 17 -1.80 46.38 18.60
CA GLU A 17 -1.83 45.11 17.86
C GLU A 17 -3.07 45.17 16.97
N GLN A 18 -2.88 45.65 15.74
CA GLN A 18 -3.75 45.30 14.62
C GLN A 18 -3.78 43.78 14.60
N THR A 19 -4.82 43.21 15.20
CA THR A 19 -5.26 41.85 14.94
C THR A 19 -5.59 41.84 13.46
N SER A 20 -4.56 41.57 12.65
CA SER A 20 -4.69 41.15 11.27
C SER A 20 -5.92 40.27 11.23
N ALA A 21 -6.89 40.62 10.38
CA ALA A 21 -8.08 39.85 10.14
C ALA A 21 -7.61 38.49 9.61
N LYS A 22 -7.15 37.63 10.53
CA LYS A 22 -6.80 36.25 10.28
C LYS A 22 -8.10 35.69 9.75
N HIS A 23 -8.14 35.43 8.45
CA HIS A 23 -9.26 34.76 7.82
C HIS A 23 -9.52 33.49 8.61
N GLN A 24 -10.49 33.54 9.53
CA GLN A 24 -10.71 32.45 10.46
C GLN A 24 -11.51 31.40 9.69
N LEU A 25 -10.91 30.23 9.48
CA LEU A 25 -11.51 29.12 8.74
C LEU A 25 -12.88 28.72 9.31
N ASP A 26 -13.09 28.94 10.61
CA ASP A 26 -14.35 28.71 11.30
C ASP A 26 -15.50 29.63 10.87
N THR A 27 -15.25 30.68 10.07
CA THR A 27 -16.29 31.54 9.48
C THR A 27 -16.78 31.08 8.11
N LEU A 28 -16.07 30.15 7.46
CA LEU A 28 -16.44 29.69 6.12
C LEU A 28 -17.77 28.89 6.14
N PRO A 29 -18.57 28.93 5.05
CA PRO A 29 -19.70 28.02 4.86
C PRO A 29 -19.32 26.55 5.00
N ALA A 30 -20.24 25.71 5.48
CA ALA A 30 -19.98 24.29 5.73
C ALA A 30 -19.58 23.52 4.46
N GLU A 31 -20.11 23.95 3.32
CA GLU A 31 -19.83 23.41 1.99
C GLU A 31 -18.38 23.66 1.57
N LEU A 32 -17.85 24.85 1.84
CA LEU A 32 -16.45 25.16 1.55
C LEU A 32 -15.52 24.39 2.49
N LEU A 33 -15.88 24.24 3.77
CA LEU A 33 -15.10 23.42 4.70
C LEU A 33 -15.02 21.97 4.26
N LYS A 34 -16.14 21.39 3.79
CA LYS A 34 -16.17 20.03 3.23
C LYS A 34 -15.27 19.92 2.00
N LEU A 35 -15.32 20.89 1.08
CA LEU A 35 -14.46 20.89 -0.11
C LEU A 35 -12.98 20.94 0.26
N ILE A 36 -12.58 21.80 1.20
CA ILE A 36 -11.18 21.88 1.65
C ILE A 36 -10.74 20.56 2.26
N VAL A 37 -11.58 19.94 3.10
CA VAL A 37 -11.30 18.63 3.70
C VAL A 37 -11.10 17.55 2.63
N VAL A 38 -11.92 17.53 1.57
CA VAL A 38 -11.78 16.59 0.45
C VAL A 38 -10.44 16.80 -0.26
N LEU A 39 -10.07 18.05 -0.58
CA LEU A 39 -8.79 18.34 -1.24
C LEU A 39 -7.58 17.96 -0.38
N VAL A 40 -7.66 18.16 0.94
CA VAL A 40 -6.62 17.72 1.88
C VAL A 40 -6.53 16.20 1.92
N LYS A 41 -7.67 15.49 1.93
CA LYS A 41 -7.70 14.02 1.84
C LYS A 41 -7.06 13.53 0.53
N GLU A 42 -7.45 14.08 -0.62
CA GLU A 42 -6.87 13.72 -1.92
C GLU A 42 -5.36 14.03 -1.98
N GLN A 43 -4.90 15.04 -1.26
CA GLN A 43 -3.48 15.30 -1.09
C GLN A 43 -2.81 14.25 -0.20
N ASP A 44 -3.44 13.88 0.93
CA ASP A 44 -2.92 12.84 1.83
C ASP A 44 -2.85 11.48 1.14
N GLU A 45 -3.84 11.10 0.33
CA GLU A 45 -3.85 9.85 -0.46
C GLU A 45 -2.71 9.85 -1.49
N ARG A 46 -2.55 10.93 -2.27
CA ARG A 46 -1.42 11.07 -3.20
C ARG A 46 -0.07 11.03 -2.49
N LEU A 47 0.01 11.58 -1.27
CA LEU A 47 1.21 11.51 -0.46
C LEU A 47 1.41 10.13 0.17
N HIS A 48 0.35 9.34 0.39
CA HIS A 48 0.46 7.96 0.88
C HIS A 48 1.05 7.06 -0.19
N ASP A 49 0.56 7.17 -1.43
CA ASP A 49 1.15 6.46 -2.59
C ASP A 49 2.65 6.78 -2.74
N VAL A 50 3.00 8.05 -2.49
CA VAL A 50 4.40 8.45 -2.39
C VAL A 50 5.05 7.79 -1.18
N VAL A 51 4.56 7.96 0.05
CA VAL A 51 5.20 7.50 1.29
C VAL A 51 5.37 5.99 1.40
N ASP A 52 4.44 5.18 0.89
CA ASP A 52 4.58 3.72 0.87
C ASP A 52 5.79 3.29 0.04
N THR A 53 6.21 4.14 -0.90
CA THR A 53 7.48 3.97 -1.62
C THR A 53 8.73 4.27 -0.76
N PHE A 54 8.60 4.96 0.39
CA PHE A 54 9.72 5.46 1.22
C PHE A 54 9.68 4.95 2.67
N GLU A 55 8.92 3.89 3.01
CA GLU A 55 8.70 3.43 4.40
C GLU A 55 9.97 3.20 5.23
N THR A 56 11.12 3.01 4.58
CA THR A 56 12.42 2.85 5.24
C THR A 56 13.01 4.14 5.85
N MET A 57 12.51 5.32 5.50
CA MET A 57 13.04 6.58 6.02
C MET A 57 12.27 7.06 7.26
N GLY A 58 12.97 7.35 8.36
CA GLY A 58 12.34 7.82 9.60
C GLY A 58 11.49 9.09 9.47
N TRP A 59 11.69 9.88 8.41
CA TRP A 59 10.84 11.05 8.09
C TRP A 59 9.55 10.69 7.32
N ALA A 60 9.48 9.52 6.68
CA ALA A 60 8.28 9.04 5.98
C ALA A 60 7.08 9.00 6.93
N SER A 61 7.29 8.53 8.16
CA SER A 61 6.29 8.59 9.25
C SER A 61 5.78 10.01 9.59
N ARG A 62 6.56 11.05 9.28
CA ARG A 62 6.19 12.46 9.50
C ARG A 62 5.43 13.06 8.31
N VAL A 63 5.61 12.53 7.11
CA VAL A 63 4.97 13.01 5.87
C VAL A 63 3.74 12.18 5.49
N GLN A 64 3.55 11.02 6.15
CA GLN A 64 2.46 10.08 5.93
C GLN A 64 1.08 10.72 6.18
N GLY A 65 0.47 11.27 5.13
CA GLY A 65 -0.96 11.58 5.02
C GLY A 65 -1.62 12.21 6.26
N ASN A 66 -0.90 13.07 6.99
CA ASN A 66 -1.37 13.62 8.26
C ASN A 66 -2.04 14.99 8.08
N GLY A 67 -2.23 15.45 6.84
CA GLY A 67 -2.87 16.71 6.53
C GLY A 67 -4.25 16.80 7.17
N LEU A 68 -5.06 15.75 7.03
CA LEU A 68 -6.42 15.67 7.56
C LEU A 68 -6.44 15.69 9.09
N ASN A 69 -5.52 14.97 9.73
CA ASN A 69 -5.36 14.97 11.19
C ASN A 69 -4.93 16.34 11.72
N ALA A 70 -3.94 16.96 11.07
CA ALA A 70 -3.49 18.31 11.41
C ALA A 70 -4.64 19.32 11.20
N PHE A 71 -5.37 19.20 10.09
CA PHE A 71 -6.45 20.10 9.73
C PHE A 71 -7.64 20.00 10.69
N SER A 72 -8.02 18.78 11.11
CA SER A 72 -9.09 18.53 12.08
C SER A 72 -8.76 19.04 13.50
N SER A 73 -7.49 19.27 13.80
CA SER A 73 -7.04 19.82 15.08
C SER A 73 -7.26 21.34 15.20
N THR A 74 -7.39 22.05 14.07
CA THR A 74 -7.39 23.52 14.03
C THR A 74 -8.65 24.17 14.60
N CYS A 75 -9.85 23.63 14.30
CA CYS A 75 -11.11 24.11 14.87
C CYS A 75 -12.21 23.04 14.88
N LYS A 76 -13.26 23.25 15.69
CA LYS A 76 -14.37 22.29 15.87
C LYS A 76 -15.13 22.01 14.57
N ARG A 77 -15.41 23.03 13.75
CA ARG A 77 -16.15 22.88 12.49
C ARG A 77 -15.37 22.07 11.45
N LEU A 78 -14.06 22.27 11.38
CA LEU A 78 -13.18 21.48 10.52
C LEU A 78 -13.06 20.04 10.98
N ARG A 79 -12.99 19.82 12.30
CA ARG A 79 -13.08 18.47 12.86
C ARG A 79 -14.35 17.78 12.41
N GLU A 80 -15.51 18.41 12.61
CA GLU A 80 -16.80 17.86 12.20
C GLU A 80 -16.88 17.56 10.70
N ALA A 81 -16.30 18.42 9.85
CA ALA A 81 -16.22 18.19 8.41
C ALA A 81 -15.26 17.05 8.03
N ALA A 82 -14.16 16.87 8.78
CA ALA A 82 -13.15 15.83 8.56
C ALA A 82 -13.54 14.46 9.13
N LEU A 83 -14.43 14.40 10.12
CA LEU A 83 -14.84 13.18 10.81
C LEU A 83 -15.20 12.00 9.86
N PRO A 84 -15.97 12.18 8.77
CA PRO A 84 -16.31 11.07 7.87
C PRO A 84 -15.10 10.41 7.22
N PHE A 85 -14.04 11.17 6.99
CA PHE A 85 -12.82 10.71 6.32
C PHE A 85 -11.81 10.13 7.30
N MET A 86 -11.71 10.69 8.52
CA MET A 86 -10.81 10.18 9.56
C MET A 86 -11.23 8.80 10.08
N CYS A 87 -12.50 8.43 9.94
CA CYS A 87 -13.03 7.12 10.37
C CYS A 87 -13.37 6.20 9.19
N GLU A 88 -12.91 6.51 7.98
CA GLU A 88 -13.21 5.73 6.79
C GLU A 88 -12.67 4.30 6.85
N HIS A 89 -11.52 4.13 7.51
CA HIS A 89 -10.86 2.85 7.67
C HIS A 89 -10.70 2.51 9.16
N VAL A 90 -11.31 1.40 9.59
CA VAL A 90 -11.24 0.93 10.97
C VAL A 90 -10.20 -0.18 11.08
N ARG A 91 -9.04 0.15 11.66
CA ARG A 91 -7.92 -0.77 11.90
C ARG A 91 -8.11 -1.63 13.15
N SER A 92 -7.40 -2.75 13.23
CA SER A 92 -7.34 -3.61 14.43
C SER A 92 -7.09 -2.84 15.75
N PRO A 93 -6.16 -1.86 15.83
CA PRO A 93 -5.95 -1.07 17.06
C PRO A 93 -7.15 -0.23 17.47
N HIS A 94 -7.98 0.24 16.52
CA HIS A 94 -9.20 0.98 16.83
C HIS A 94 -10.18 0.07 17.57
N LEU A 95 -10.42 -1.15 17.10
CA LEU A 95 -11.38 -2.07 17.73
C LEU A 95 -10.99 -2.51 19.15
N LYS A 96 -9.70 -2.39 19.51
CA LYS A 96 -9.19 -2.66 20.87
C LYS A 96 -9.27 -1.43 21.77
N HIS A 97 -9.42 -0.24 21.20
CA HIS A 97 -9.34 1.01 21.94
C HIS A 97 -10.61 1.22 22.78
N PRO A 98 -10.53 1.50 24.10
CA PRO A 98 -11.70 1.65 24.96
C PRO A 98 -12.68 2.74 24.53
N LEU A 99 -12.19 3.79 23.87
CA LEU A 99 -13.03 4.88 23.33
C LEU A 99 -13.68 4.55 21.99
N PHE A 100 -13.24 3.49 21.32
CA PHE A 100 -13.74 3.08 20.01
C PHE A 100 -14.54 1.78 20.19
N GLN A 101 -15.66 1.90 20.90
CA GLN A 101 -16.65 0.83 20.99
C GLN A 101 -17.73 1.13 19.97
N LEU A 102 -17.98 0.22 19.02
CA LEU A 102 -18.95 0.43 17.93
C LEU A 102 -20.34 0.86 18.45
N GLY A 103 -20.75 0.39 19.64
CA GLY A 103 -22.00 0.81 20.28
C GLY A 103 -21.99 2.17 20.99
N ALA A 104 -20.81 2.76 21.22
CA ALA A 104 -20.66 4.04 21.91
C ALA A 104 -20.31 5.21 20.96
N LEU A 105 -19.88 4.91 19.73
CA LEU A 105 -19.55 5.93 18.75
C LEU A 105 -20.81 6.63 18.22
N PRO A 106 -20.76 7.96 17.99
CA PRO A 106 -21.84 8.68 17.34
C PRO A 106 -22.18 8.07 15.96
N PRO A 107 -23.48 7.99 15.57
CA PRO A 107 -23.90 7.43 14.29
C PRO A 107 -23.23 8.07 13.07
N ALA A 108 -22.91 9.36 13.14
CA ALA A 108 -22.21 10.07 12.07
C ALA A 108 -20.79 9.52 11.82
N LEU A 109 -20.09 9.06 12.86
CA LEU A 109 -18.77 8.43 12.71
C LEU A 109 -18.91 7.03 12.12
N LEU A 110 -19.87 6.26 12.62
CA LEU A 110 -20.14 4.90 12.14
C LEU A 110 -20.60 4.89 10.67
N GLY A 111 -21.32 5.93 10.25
CA GLY A 111 -21.68 6.16 8.85
C GLY A 111 -20.50 6.56 7.95
N GLY A 112 -19.37 6.99 8.50
CA GLY A 112 -18.15 7.28 7.74
C GLY A 112 -17.35 6.04 7.37
N VAL A 113 -17.49 4.95 8.15
CA VAL A 113 -16.70 3.72 7.97
C VAL A 113 -17.02 3.04 6.64
N ARG A 114 -16.00 2.82 5.82
CA ARG A 114 -16.03 2.14 4.51
C ARG A 114 -15.28 0.82 4.52
N LYS A 115 -14.04 0.81 5.04
CA LYS A 115 -13.16 -0.37 5.10
C LYS A 115 -12.93 -0.80 6.55
N ILE A 116 -12.97 -2.11 6.78
CA ILE A 116 -12.67 -2.71 8.09
C ILE A 116 -11.46 -3.62 7.92
N ASP A 117 -10.39 -3.31 8.61
CA ASP A 117 -9.17 -4.12 8.63
C ASP A 117 -9.23 -5.16 9.75
N CYS A 118 -9.17 -6.43 9.34
CA CYS A 118 -9.11 -7.60 10.18
C CYS A 118 -7.76 -8.34 10.18
N SER A 119 -6.73 -7.84 9.48
CA SER A 119 -5.48 -8.57 9.20
C SER A 119 -4.65 -8.88 10.45
N ALA A 120 -4.80 -8.09 11.52
CA ALA A 120 -4.09 -8.30 12.81
C ALA A 120 -5.04 -8.44 14.01
N ILE A 121 -6.22 -9.03 13.80
CA ILE A 121 -7.27 -9.14 14.82
C ILE A 121 -7.20 -10.48 15.57
N ARG A 122 -7.23 -10.41 16.91
CA ARG A 122 -7.42 -11.58 17.78
C ARG A 122 -8.89 -11.94 17.88
N ARG A 123 -9.19 -13.19 18.22
CA ARG A 123 -10.56 -13.71 18.33
C ARG A 123 -11.52 -12.84 19.15
N GLU A 124 -11.09 -12.26 20.27
CA GLU A 124 -11.93 -11.40 21.12
C GLU A 124 -12.33 -10.12 20.39
N THR A 125 -11.43 -9.59 19.58
CA THR A 125 -11.66 -8.38 18.79
C THR A 125 -12.57 -8.68 17.59
N LEU A 126 -12.50 -9.87 16.98
CA LEU A 126 -13.48 -10.34 15.98
C LEU A 126 -14.88 -10.44 16.59
N ALA A 127 -14.99 -10.93 17.82
CA ALA A 127 -16.27 -11.06 18.50
C ALA A 127 -16.93 -9.70 18.76
N LEU A 128 -16.14 -8.69 19.15
CA LEU A 128 -16.59 -7.29 19.30
C LEU A 128 -17.02 -6.69 17.95
N LEU A 129 -16.26 -6.95 16.89
CA LEU A 129 -16.60 -6.51 15.54
C LEU A 129 -17.93 -7.10 15.07
N VAL A 130 -18.12 -8.41 15.26
CA VAL A 130 -19.36 -9.13 14.95
C VAL A 130 -20.55 -8.54 15.70
N ALA A 131 -20.39 -8.21 16.99
CA ALA A 131 -21.45 -7.59 17.79
C ALA A 131 -21.84 -6.19 17.28
N GLY A 132 -20.91 -5.43 16.70
CA GLY A 132 -21.13 -4.07 16.20
C GLY A 132 -21.34 -3.95 14.69
N MET A 133 -21.29 -5.05 13.94
CA MET A 133 -21.25 -5.03 12.47
C MET A 133 -22.50 -4.38 11.84
N SER A 134 -23.67 -4.56 12.47
CA SER A 134 -24.94 -3.96 12.07
C SER A 134 -24.96 -2.44 12.22
N LEU A 135 -24.06 -1.86 13.02
CA LEU A 135 -23.97 -0.42 13.26
C LEU A 135 -23.14 0.31 12.21
N LEU A 136 -22.53 -0.40 11.27
CA LEU A 136 -21.65 0.13 10.23
C LEU A 136 -22.35 0.14 8.86
N PRO A 137 -23.44 0.90 8.62
CA PRO A 137 -24.31 0.72 7.45
C PRO A 137 -23.60 0.90 6.10
N ASN A 138 -22.47 1.58 6.10
CA ASN A 138 -21.75 2.06 4.93
C ASN A 138 -20.47 1.28 4.63
N ALA A 139 -20.07 0.33 5.48
CA ALA A 139 -18.83 -0.39 5.26
C ALA A 139 -19.04 -1.52 4.24
N ASP A 140 -18.30 -1.46 3.15
CA ASP A 140 -18.36 -2.33 1.99
C ASP A 140 -16.98 -2.92 1.63
N GLY A 141 -15.92 -2.49 2.31
CA GLY A 141 -14.58 -3.04 2.24
C GLY A 141 -14.21 -3.85 3.47
N MET A 142 -13.51 -4.97 3.27
CA MET A 142 -12.94 -5.75 4.35
C MET A 142 -11.53 -6.20 3.99
N GLU A 143 -10.62 -6.15 4.95
CA GLU A 143 -9.28 -6.72 4.81
C GLU A 143 -9.14 -7.85 5.82
N ILE A 144 -8.67 -8.99 5.37
CA ILE A 144 -8.54 -10.23 6.14
C ILE A 144 -7.15 -10.79 5.91
N SER A 145 -6.62 -11.54 6.86
CA SER A 145 -5.34 -12.24 6.71
C SER A 145 -5.45 -13.71 7.06
N ARG A 146 -4.38 -14.45 6.80
CA ARG A 146 -4.21 -15.82 7.32
C ARG A 146 -4.35 -15.87 8.84
N ASP A 147 -3.84 -14.87 9.57
CA ASP A 147 -4.01 -14.78 11.03
C ASP A 147 -5.49 -14.64 11.43
N THR A 148 -6.29 -13.90 10.66
CA THR A 148 -7.75 -13.85 10.86
C THR A 148 -8.38 -15.23 10.74
N MET A 149 -7.99 -16.00 9.73
CA MET A 149 -8.48 -17.37 9.49
C MET A 149 -8.04 -18.33 10.61
N LEU A 150 -6.80 -18.20 11.08
CA LEU A 150 -6.27 -18.97 12.21
C LEU A 150 -7.03 -18.63 13.51
N ALA A 151 -7.33 -17.37 13.78
CA ALA A 151 -8.09 -16.94 14.96
C ALA A 151 -9.54 -17.49 14.97
N LEU A 152 -10.12 -17.71 13.79
CA LEU A 152 -11.45 -18.33 13.65
C LEU A 152 -11.40 -19.84 13.89
N SER A 153 -10.38 -20.53 13.37
CA SER A 153 -10.22 -21.98 13.49
C SER A 153 -9.72 -22.45 14.87
N GLN A 154 -9.07 -21.59 15.65
CA GLN A 154 -8.66 -21.90 17.02
C GLN A 154 -9.88 -22.27 17.89
N THR A 155 -9.88 -23.50 18.39
CA THR A 155 -10.92 -23.98 19.31
C THR A 155 -10.70 -23.44 20.72
N ASN A 156 -11.78 -23.19 21.46
CA ASN A 156 -11.80 -22.50 22.76
C ASN A 156 -11.05 -23.23 23.91
N ALA A 157 -10.33 -24.32 23.66
CA ALA A 157 -9.71 -25.15 24.70
C ALA A 157 -8.67 -24.39 25.55
N ASP A 158 -8.02 -23.36 24.97
CA ASP A 158 -6.90 -22.66 25.62
C ASP A 158 -7.26 -21.28 26.20
N MET A 159 -8.50 -20.80 26.03
CA MET A 159 -8.89 -19.44 26.45
C MET A 159 -9.70 -19.41 27.74
N ALA A 160 -9.01 -19.21 28.86
CA ALA A 160 -9.61 -19.06 30.21
C ALA A 160 -10.36 -17.72 30.47
N ASN A 161 -10.51 -16.84 29.46
CA ASN A 161 -11.12 -15.52 29.62
C ASN A 161 -12.59 -15.48 29.20
N ALA A 162 -13.46 -14.94 30.07
CA ALA A 162 -14.91 -14.90 29.89
C ALA A 162 -15.43 -14.14 28.65
N LEU A 163 -14.64 -13.23 28.06
CA LEU A 163 -14.97 -12.56 26.78
C LEU A 163 -14.71 -13.44 25.55
N ALA A 164 -14.02 -14.57 25.70
CA ALA A 164 -13.85 -15.62 24.69
C ALA A 164 -15.06 -16.56 24.57
N ALA A 165 -16.17 -16.24 25.25
CA ALA A 165 -17.35 -17.08 25.32
C ALA A 165 -18.18 -17.12 24.02
N ILE A 166 -17.91 -16.26 23.03
CA ILE A 166 -18.61 -16.34 21.74
C ILE A 166 -18.01 -17.50 20.93
N PRO A 167 -18.78 -18.57 20.64
CA PRO A 167 -18.30 -19.68 19.83
C PRO A 167 -17.92 -19.23 18.41
N SER A 168 -16.91 -19.87 17.83
CA SER A 168 -16.41 -19.60 16.46
C SER A 168 -17.54 -19.65 15.46
N GLU A 169 -18.46 -20.59 15.65
CA GLU A 169 -19.59 -20.80 14.76
C GLU A 169 -20.51 -19.57 14.73
N ILE A 170 -20.64 -18.84 15.84
CA ILE A 170 -21.43 -17.60 15.89
C ILE A 170 -20.73 -16.47 15.12
N ILE A 171 -19.41 -16.35 15.30
CA ILE A 171 -18.59 -15.35 14.60
C ILE A 171 -18.66 -15.61 13.09
N GLU A 172 -18.36 -16.84 12.66
CA GLU A 172 -18.41 -17.25 11.26
C GLU A 172 -19.81 -17.07 10.66
N ASN A 173 -20.87 -17.53 11.33
CA ASN A 173 -22.22 -17.38 10.82
C ASN A 173 -22.64 -15.91 10.68
N THR A 174 -22.09 -15.01 11.49
CA THR A 174 -22.35 -13.59 11.34
C THR A 174 -21.65 -13.03 10.11
N PHE A 175 -20.38 -13.36 9.88
CA PHE A 175 -19.68 -13.00 8.64
C PHE A 175 -20.41 -13.55 7.41
N ARG A 176 -20.83 -14.83 7.42
CA ARG A 176 -21.64 -15.42 6.33
C ARG A 176 -22.94 -14.66 6.08
N ARG A 177 -23.62 -14.16 7.13
CA ARG A 177 -24.85 -13.36 6.98
C ARG A 177 -24.59 -11.98 6.41
N CYS A 178 -23.42 -11.40 6.69
CA CYS A 178 -23.02 -10.09 6.22
C CYS A 178 -22.25 -10.10 4.90
N ARG A 179 -21.90 -11.28 4.35
CA ARG A 179 -21.03 -11.42 3.18
C ARG A 179 -21.49 -10.69 1.92
N SER A 180 -22.81 -10.52 1.74
CA SER A 180 -23.40 -9.78 0.62
C SER A 180 -23.21 -8.27 0.69
N ARG A 181 -22.72 -7.76 1.83
CA ARG A 181 -22.42 -6.35 2.05
C ARG A 181 -21.05 -5.95 1.50
N TRP A 182 -20.11 -6.89 1.45
CA TRP A 182 -18.74 -6.59 1.05
C TRP A 182 -18.62 -6.64 -0.46
N ARG A 183 -18.22 -5.49 -1.03
CA ARG A 183 -17.94 -5.31 -2.45
C ARG A 183 -16.44 -5.37 -2.73
N SER A 184 -15.62 -5.03 -1.72
CA SER A 184 -14.16 -5.07 -1.80
C SER A 184 -13.61 -5.95 -0.69
N VAL A 185 -12.75 -6.90 -1.05
CA VAL A 185 -12.03 -7.72 -0.07
C VAL A 185 -10.54 -7.72 -0.40
N THR A 186 -9.71 -7.44 0.61
CA THR A 186 -8.26 -7.60 0.57
C THR A 186 -7.91 -8.83 1.41
N TYR A 187 -7.17 -9.78 0.85
CA TYR A 187 -6.69 -10.98 1.56
C TYR A 187 -5.16 -10.96 1.61
N CYS A 188 -4.62 -10.67 2.79
CA CYS A 188 -3.19 -10.52 3.05
C CYS A 188 -2.57 -11.81 3.61
N ASP A 189 -1.31 -12.08 3.26
CA ASP A 189 -0.52 -13.20 3.79
C ASP A 189 -1.20 -14.57 3.59
N GLY A 190 -2.06 -14.65 2.59
CA GLY A 190 -2.90 -15.80 2.31
C GLY A 190 -2.17 -16.85 1.47
N SER A 191 -2.61 -18.10 1.61
CA SER A 191 -2.21 -19.17 0.69
C SER A 191 -3.37 -19.57 -0.21
N GLU A 192 -3.04 -20.22 -1.33
CA GLU A 192 -4.03 -20.83 -2.22
C GLU A 192 -4.91 -21.88 -1.53
N SER A 193 -4.37 -22.63 -0.56
CA SER A 193 -5.13 -23.65 0.15
C SER A 193 -6.30 -23.09 0.95
N ASP A 194 -6.12 -21.87 1.47
CA ASP A 194 -7.04 -21.25 2.43
C ASP A 194 -7.96 -20.24 1.74
N LEU A 195 -7.65 -19.86 0.50
CA LEU A 195 -8.39 -18.86 -0.29
C LEU A 195 -9.87 -19.22 -0.45
N GLU A 196 -10.21 -20.46 -0.82
CA GLU A 196 -11.62 -20.84 -0.99
C GLU A 196 -12.39 -20.68 0.32
N GLN A 197 -11.81 -21.12 1.44
CA GLN A 197 -12.43 -21.05 2.75
C GLN A 197 -12.62 -19.59 3.20
N ALA A 198 -11.59 -18.76 3.00
CA ALA A 198 -11.65 -17.33 3.32
C ALA A 198 -12.75 -16.64 2.49
N LEU A 199 -12.74 -16.82 1.17
CA LEU A 199 -13.72 -16.17 0.30
C LEU A 199 -15.14 -16.70 0.53
N GLU A 200 -15.35 -18.00 0.79
CA GLU A 200 -16.69 -18.52 1.10
C GLU A 200 -17.28 -17.90 2.39
N LEU A 201 -16.41 -17.67 3.37
CA LEU A 201 -16.78 -17.12 4.66
C LEU A 201 -17.13 -15.63 4.57
N PHE A 202 -16.29 -14.86 3.88
CA PHE A 202 -16.35 -13.40 3.87
C PHE A 202 -17.02 -12.82 2.63
N CYS A 203 -17.13 -13.53 1.51
CA CYS A 203 -17.60 -12.95 0.26
C CYS A 203 -18.92 -13.57 -0.23
N ASP A 204 -19.79 -12.74 -0.79
CA ASP A 204 -20.87 -13.21 -1.67
C ASP A 204 -20.35 -13.21 -3.11
N PRO A 205 -20.27 -14.36 -3.80
CA PRO A 205 -19.83 -14.41 -5.19
C PRO A 205 -20.65 -13.53 -6.15
N ALA A 206 -21.91 -13.22 -5.79
CA ALA A 206 -22.77 -12.37 -6.59
C ALA A 206 -22.58 -10.86 -6.34
N LYS A 207 -21.80 -10.46 -5.33
CA LYS A 207 -21.66 -9.05 -4.91
C LYS A 207 -20.21 -8.54 -4.87
N LEU A 208 -19.23 -9.43 -4.83
CA LEU A 208 -17.83 -9.03 -4.83
C LEU A 208 -17.47 -8.37 -6.17
N GLU A 209 -17.04 -7.10 -6.10
CA GLU A 209 -16.66 -6.26 -7.23
C GLU A 209 -15.14 -6.08 -7.32
N ARG A 210 -14.45 -6.11 -6.18
CA ARG A 210 -12.99 -5.96 -6.05
C ARG A 210 -12.40 -7.01 -5.12
N LEU A 211 -11.30 -7.64 -5.56
CA LEU A 211 -10.50 -8.58 -4.78
C LEU A 211 -9.03 -8.20 -4.90
N GLU A 212 -8.35 -8.10 -3.78
CA GLU A 212 -6.91 -7.88 -3.69
C GLU A 212 -6.31 -9.05 -2.93
N LEU A 213 -5.28 -9.68 -3.49
CA LEU A 213 -4.53 -10.77 -2.88
C LEU A 213 -3.12 -10.24 -2.63
N GLU A 214 -2.82 -9.88 -1.38
CA GLU A 214 -1.54 -9.27 -0.99
C GLU A 214 -0.61 -10.30 -0.37
N GLN A 215 0.68 -10.27 -0.74
CA GLN A 215 1.68 -11.24 -0.30
C GLN A 215 1.20 -12.70 -0.46
N PHE A 216 0.50 -12.97 -1.54
CA PHE A 216 -0.24 -14.21 -1.72
C PHE A 216 0.68 -15.34 -2.20
N GLU A 217 0.75 -16.41 -1.40
CA GLU A 217 1.58 -17.57 -1.68
C GLU A 217 0.86 -18.52 -2.64
N LEU A 218 1.13 -18.36 -3.94
CA LEU A 218 0.52 -19.20 -4.98
C LEU A 218 1.03 -20.65 -5.00
N PHE A 219 2.18 -20.97 -4.39
CA PHE A 219 2.85 -22.26 -4.65
C PHE A 219 3.61 -22.88 -3.47
N GLU A 220 3.31 -22.52 -2.21
CA GLU A 220 4.07 -22.96 -1.01
C GLU A 220 4.34 -24.48 -0.95
N LEU A 221 3.53 -25.33 -1.61
CA LEU A 221 3.68 -26.78 -1.59
C LEU A 221 3.72 -27.49 -2.97
N ALA A 222 3.39 -26.80 -4.07
CA ALA A 222 3.19 -27.48 -5.36
C ALA A 222 4.52 -27.84 -6.05
N LEU A 223 5.51 -26.95 -5.98
CA LEU A 223 6.79 -27.08 -6.67
C LEU A 223 7.66 -28.24 -6.22
N ARG A 224 7.35 -28.87 -5.08
CA ARG A 224 8.11 -30.05 -4.66
C ARG A 224 7.56 -31.35 -5.25
N HIS A 225 6.25 -31.64 -5.22
CA HIS A 225 5.77 -32.97 -5.67
C HIS A 225 4.28 -33.06 -6.13
N SER A 226 3.57 -31.95 -6.36
CA SER A 226 2.12 -32.00 -6.63
C SER A 226 1.79 -31.75 -8.10
N THR A 227 1.14 -32.72 -8.75
CA THR A 227 0.55 -32.58 -10.10
C THR A 227 -0.80 -31.85 -10.09
N GLN A 228 -1.24 -31.31 -8.95
CA GLN A 228 -2.52 -30.60 -8.92
C GLN A 228 -2.38 -29.21 -9.54
N PRO A 229 -3.20 -28.86 -10.55
CA PRO A 229 -3.22 -27.53 -11.11
C PRO A 229 -3.61 -26.49 -10.05
N ALA A 230 -3.11 -25.26 -10.21
CA ALA A 230 -3.45 -24.13 -9.36
C ALA A 230 -4.97 -24.00 -9.19
N ARG A 231 -5.41 -23.83 -7.95
CA ARG A 231 -6.79 -23.73 -7.46
C ARG A 231 -7.41 -22.33 -7.61
N LEU A 232 -6.83 -21.43 -8.40
CA LEU A 232 -7.51 -20.18 -8.77
C LEU A 232 -8.86 -20.40 -9.50
N GLU A 233 -9.20 -21.63 -9.86
CA GLU A 233 -10.53 -22.02 -10.37
C GLU A 233 -11.69 -21.53 -9.48
N HIS A 234 -11.50 -21.41 -8.16
CA HIS A 234 -12.55 -20.90 -7.26
C HIS A 234 -12.97 -19.45 -7.58
N LEU A 235 -12.07 -18.66 -8.18
CA LEU A 235 -12.39 -17.31 -8.62
C LEU A 235 -13.46 -17.29 -9.73
N SER A 236 -13.70 -18.43 -10.41
CA SER A 236 -14.70 -18.53 -11.47
C SER A 236 -16.12 -18.25 -10.98
N ARG A 237 -16.38 -18.42 -9.68
CA ARG A 237 -17.68 -18.15 -9.05
C ARG A 237 -18.00 -16.64 -8.96
N TYR A 238 -16.99 -15.77 -9.06
CA TYR A 238 -17.10 -14.33 -8.86
C TYR A 238 -17.33 -13.60 -10.20
N HIS A 239 -18.46 -13.88 -10.84
CA HIS A 239 -18.77 -13.36 -12.18
C HIS A 239 -18.91 -11.82 -12.25
N HIS A 240 -19.05 -11.15 -11.10
CA HIS A 240 -19.16 -9.69 -11.00
C HIS A 240 -17.84 -9.01 -10.63
N LEU A 241 -16.74 -9.76 -10.51
CA LEU A 241 -15.45 -9.20 -10.17
C LEU A 241 -14.95 -8.29 -11.31
N THR A 242 -14.84 -6.99 -11.00
CA THR A 242 -14.42 -5.94 -11.95
C THR A 242 -12.99 -5.49 -11.74
N SER A 243 -12.42 -5.73 -10.54
CA SER A 243 -11.07 -5.37 -10.14
C SER A 243 -10.42 -6.55 -9.44
N LEU A 244 -9.23 -6.94 -9.89
CA LEU A 244 -8.43 -7.99 -9.28
C LEU A 244 -7.00 -7.47 -9.16
N SER A 245 -6.43 -7.52 -7.96
CA SER A 245 -4.99 -7.33 -7.73
C SER A 245 -4.41 -8.60 -7.17
N ILE A 246 -3.30 -9.08 -7.74
CA ILE A 246 -2.58 -10.25 -7.25
C ILE A 246 -1.12 -9.86 -7.05
N ASP A 247 -0.72 -9.73 -5.80
CA ASP A 247 0.67 -9.62 -5.39
C ASP A 247 1.21 -11.00 -4.98
N ILE A 248 2.22 -11.48 -5.71
CA ILE A 248 2.78 -12.82 -5.55
C ILE A 248 4.16 -12.73 -4.91
N SER A 249 4.26 -13.21 -3.66
CA SER A 249 5.47 -13.12 -2.84
C SER A 249 6.60 -14.09 -3.21
N SER A 250 6.37 -15.05 -4.12
CA SER A 250 7.34 -16.12 -4.43
C SER A 250 8.15 -15.86 -5.70
N ASP A 251 9.48 -15.89 -5.59
CA ASP A 251 10.45 -15.87 -6.70
C ASP A 251 10.30 -17.08 -7.65
N ASP A 252 9.63 -18.15 -7.22
CA ASP A 252 9.62 -19.45 -7.91
C ASP A 252 8.56 -19.57 -9.04
N LEU A 253 8.16 -18.47 -9.68
CA LEU A 253 7.04 -18.46 -10.62
C LEU A 253 7.34 -19.07 -12.01
N LEU A 254 6.59 -20.13 -12.31
CA LEU A 254 6.06 -20.59 -13.61
C LEU A 254 7.04 -20.74 -14.78
N ASP A 255 7.57 -21.95 -14.97
CA ASP A 255 7.94 -22.40 -16.32
C ASP A 255 6.65 -22.52 -17.15
N THR A 256 6.49 -21.64 -18.12
CA THR A 256 5.24 -21.31 -18.83
C THR A 256 4.63 -22.44 -19.67
N ALA A 257 5.31 -23.59 -19.77
CA ALA A 257 4.87 -24.68 -20.64
C ALA A 257 3.57 -25.34 -20.15
N ASP A 258 3.29 -25.30 -18.84
CA ASP A 258 2.15 -25.96 -18.22
C ASP A 258 1.25 -24.96 -17.47
N VAL A 259 0.97 -23.81 -18.08
CA VAL A 259 -0.05 -22.85 -17.61
C VAL A 259 -1.39 -23.60 -17.55
N PRO A 260 -1.89 -23.99 -16.35
CA PRO A 260 -3.12 -24.78 -16.23
C PRO A 260 -4.33 -23.98 -16.77
N ASN A 261 -5.48 -24.65 -16.95
CA ASN A 261 -6.73 -24.00 -17.33
C ASN A 261 -7.11 -22.89 -16.33
N PHE A 262 -6.62 -21.67 -16.57
CA PHE A 262 -6.89 -20.55 -15.69
C PHE A 262 -8.37 -20.16 -15.75
N VAL A 263 -8.85 -19.67 -14.61
CA VAL A 263 -10.16 -19.08 -14.46
C VAL A 263 -10.38 -17.97 -15.48
N ARG A 264 -11.53 -17.94 -16.16
CA ARG A 264 -11.95 -16.80 -16.98
C ARG A 264 -12.85 -15.87 -16.18
N LEU A 265 -12.47 -14.61 -16.09
CA LEU A 265 -13.17 -13.53 -15.38
C LEU A 265 -13.67 -12.49 -16.40
N PRO A 266 -14.78 -12.74 -17.11
CA PRO A 266 -15.21 -11.90 -18.22
C PRO A 266 -15.65 -10.49 -17.83
N ALA A 267 -16.01 -10.26 -16.57
CA ALA A 267 -16.37 -8.93 -16.05
C ALA A 267 -15.16 -8.09 -15.62
N LEU A 268 -13.97 -8.69 -15.55
CA LEU A 268 -12.76 -8.04 -15.05
C LEU A 268 -12.34 -6.90 -15.98
N ARG A 269 -12.20 -5.69 -15.42
CA ARG A 269 -11.84 -4.45 -16.14
C ARG A 269 -10.50 -3.91 -15.71
N SER A 270 -10.19 -3.99 -14.42
CA SER A 270 -8.90 -3.60 -13.85
C SER A 270 -8.21 -4.87 -13.38
N PHE A 271 -7.01 -5.13 -13.90
CA PHE A 271 -6.21 -6.25 -13.46
C PHE A 271 -4.80 -5.78 -13.11
N GLU A 272 -4.43 -5.96 -11.85
CA GLU A 272 -3.08 -5.73 -11.36
C GLU A 272 -2.47 -7.08 -10.99
N ILE A 273 -1.24 -7.30 -11.44
CA ILE A 273 -0.51 -8.54 -11.15
C ILE A 273 0.98 -8.24 -10.98
N GLU A 274 1.50 -8.62 -9.83
CA GLU A 274 2.92 -8.65 -9.53
C GLU A 274 3.47 -10.03 -9.80
N GLY A 275 4.61 -10.09 -10.49
CA GLY A 275 5.26 -11.36 -10.71
C GLY A 275 6.51 -11.29 -11.57
N TRP A 276 7.18 -12.43 -11.64
CA TRP A 276 8.54 -12.55 -12.14
C TRP A 276 8.65 -13.09 -13.57
N ALA A 277 7.52 -13.25 -14.29
CA ALA A 277 7.48 -14.10 -15.48
C ALA A 277 6.92 -13.42 -16.75
N GLN A 278 7.46 -13.83 -17.90
CA GLN A 278 6.88 -13.58 -19.24
C GLN A 278 5.43 -14.09 -19.36
N ALA A 279 5.06 -15.04 -18.50
CA ALA A 279 3.74 -15.66 -18.43
C ALA A 279 2.61 -14.68 -18.11
N ILE A 280 2.91 -13.52 -17.54
CA ILE A 280 1.90 -12.58 -17.05
C ILE A 280 0.96 -12.11 -18.16
N LEU A 281 1.48 -11.82 -19.36
CA LEU A 281 0.64 -11.37 -20.48
C LEU A 281 -0.29 -12.50 -20.99
N PRO A 282 0.20 -13.72 -21.29
CA PRO A 282 -0.67 -14.86 -21.58
C PRO A 282 -1.68 -15.15 -20.46
N LEU A 283 -1.26 -15.05 -19.20
CA LEU A 283 -2.12 -15.25 -18.04
C LEU A 283 -3.24 -14.21 -17.99
N ALA A 284 -2.91 -12.92 -18.17
CA ALA A 284 -3.88 -11.84 -18.24
C ALA A 284 -4.84 -12.00 -19.43
N GLU A 285 -4.36 -12.48 -20.58
CA GLU A 285 -5.20 -12.78 -21.73
C GLU A 285 -6.21 -13.90 -21.45
N GLN A 286 -5.78 -14.95 -20.75
CA GLN A 286 -6.66 -16.05 -20.38
C GLN A 286 -7.64 -15.66 -19.27
N MET A 287 -7.16 -14.99 -18.21
CA MET A 287 -7.96 -14.64 -17.05
C MET A 287 -8.89 -13.48 -17.29
N ALA A 288 -8.42 -12.45 -17.98
CA ALA A 288 -9.07 -11.15 -18.08
C ALA A 288 -9.26 -10.73 -19.55
N PRO A 289 -9.99 -11.51 -20.38
CA PRO A 289 -10.07 -11.25 -21.82
C PRO A 289 -10.69 -9.89 -22.17
N ASN A 290 -11.41 -9.28 -21.23
CA ASN A 290 -12.02 -7.95 -21.41
C ASN A 290 -11.44 -6.87 -20.49
N VAL A 291 -10.19 -7.05 -20.03
CA VAL A 291 -9.46 -6.06 -19.26
C VAL A 291 -9.31 -4.75 -20.05
N VAL A 292 -9.45 -3.64 -19.34
CA VAL A 292 -9.33 -2.26 -19.86
C VAL A 292 -8.06 -1.61 -19.32
N ASP A 293 -7.75 -1.88 -18.06
CA ASP A 293 -6.57 -1.39 -17.36
C ASP A 293 -5.77 -2.58 -16.84
N LEU A 294 -4.55 -2.73 -17.33
CA LEU A 294 -3.63 -3.80 -16.93
C LEU A 294 -2.38 -3.16 -16.33
N ARG A 295 -2.13 -3.45 -15.06
CA ARG A 295 -0.90 -3.06 -14.35
C ARG A 295 -0.07 -4.31 -14.09
N ILE A 296 1.18 -4.27 -14.53
CA ILE A 296 2.13 -5.38 -14.38
C ILE A 296 3.32 -4.87 -13.58
N ASN A 297 3.56 -5.48 -12.42
CA ASN A 297 4.72 -5.19 -11.60
C ASN A 297 5.77 -6.30 -11.85
N PHE A 298 6.82 -5.97 -12.59
CA PHE A 298 7.89 -6.92 -12.92
C PHE A 298 8.95 -6.96 -11.82
N GLY A 299 9.19 -8.17 -11.31
CA GLY A 299 10.41 -8.47 -10.57
C GLY A 299 11.68 -8.43 -11.46
N PRO A 300 12.89 -8.41 -10.87
CA PRO A 300 14.18 -8.32 -11.57
C PRO A 300 14.59 -9.51 -12.45
N SER A 301 13.67 -10.41 -12.80
CA SER A 301 13.94 -11.59 -13.63
C SER A 301 14.17 -11.27 -15.11
N ARG A 302 14.98 -12.10 -15.77
CA ARG A 302 15.31 -11.99 -17.19
C ARG A 302 14.12 -12.34 -18.08
N LEU A 303 13.63 -11.36 -18.84
CA LEU A 303 12.72 -11.61 -19.95
C LEU A 303 13.57 -12.02 -21.18
N GLU A 304 14.03 -13.28 -21.22
CA GLU A 304 14.89 -13.80 -22.29
C GLU A 304 14.24 -13.86 -23.69
N THR A 305 12.92 -13.62 -23.81
CA THR A 305 12.23 -13.62 -25.12
C THR A 305 11.37 -12.39 -25.34
N GLN A 306 11.27 -11.97 -26.61
CA GLN A 306 10.41 -10.86 -27.02
C GLN A 306 8.97 -11.13 -26.58
N PRO A 307 8.25 -10.11 -26.05
CA PRO A 307 6.88 -10.29 -25.61
C PRO A 307 6.03 -10.79 -26.77
N ALA A 308 5.48 -12.00 -26.59
CA ALA A 308 4.58 -12.63 -27.55
C ALA A 308 3.46 -11.65 -27.95
N ALA A 309 2.87 -11.85 -29.13
CA ALA A 309 1.65 -11.14 -29.48
C ALA A 309 0.57 -11.43 -28.42
N PHE A 310 0.16 -10.40 -27.66
CA PHE A 310 -0.95 -10.52 -26.71
C PHE A 310 -2.24 -10.01 -27.36
N HIS A 311 -3.34 -10.74 -27.19
CA HIS A 311 -4.64 -10.42 -27.75
C HIS A 311 -5.62 -9.97 -26.65
N LEU A 312 -5.43 -8.72 -26.19
CA LEU A 312 -6.37 -8.05 -25.28
C LEU A 312 -7.17 -6.99 -26.05
N PRO A 313 -8.34 -7.31 -26.65
CA PRO A 313 -9.03 -6.41 -27.59
C PRO A 313 -9.61 -5.16 -26.94
N HIS A 314 -9.81 -5.17 -25.62
CA HIS A 314 -10.41 -4.07 -24.86
C HIS A 314 -9.41 -3.26 -24.03
N LEU A 315 -8.14 -3.64 -24.04
CA LEU A 315 -7.09 -2.96 -23.28
C LEU A 315 -6.96 -1.51 -23.77
N ARG A 316 -6.95 -0.57 -22.83
CA ARG A 316 -6.78 0.87 -23.09
C ARG A 316 -5.57 1.44 -22.38
N HIS A 317 -5.27 0.97 -21.18
CA HIS A 317 -4.10 1.39 -20.42
C HIS A 317 -3.27 0.17 -20.06
N LEU A 318 -1.98 0.23 -20.35
CA LEU A 318 -0.98 -0.74 -19.90
C LEU A 318 0.06 0.00 -19.08
N THR A 319 0.08 -0.27 -17.78
CA THR A 319 1.10 0.24 -16.87
C THR A 319 2.10 -0.87 -16.58
N VAL A 320 3.37 -0.60 -16.83
CA VAL A 320 4.47 -1.49 -16.48
C VAL A 320 5.30 -0.84 -15.39
N GLU A 321 5.37 -1.50 -14.23
CA GLU A 321 6.18 -1.07 -13.11
C GLU A 321 7.37 -2.02 -12.96
N MET A 322 8.57 -1.45 -12.93
CA MET A 322 9.79 -2.24 -12.82
C MET A 322 10.29 -2.22 -11.38
N LEU A 323 10.09 -3.29 -10.62
CA LEU A 323 10.53 -3.49 -9.23
C LEU A 323 12.04 -3.80 -9.17
N TRP A 324 12.88 -3.02 -9.85
CA TRP A 324 14.31 -3.27 -9.90
C TRP A 324 15.03 -2.62 -8.73
N THR A 325 15.96 -3.34 -8.10
CA THR A 325 16.98 -2.71 -7.28
C THR A 325 18.04 -2.01 -8.12
N ALA A 326 18.79 -1.05 -7.59
CA ALA A 326 19.89 -0.43 -8.35
C ALA A 326 20.95 -1.47 -8.79
N ALA A 327 21.14 -2.52 -7.99
CA ALA A 327 22.00 -3.64 -8.35
C ALA A 327 21.39 -4.49 -9.49
N ASP A 328 20.06 -4.62 -9.52
CA ASP A 328 19.31 -5.30 -10.58
C ASP A 328 19.18 -4.44 -11.83
N LEU A 329 19.05 -3.11 -11.73
CA LEU A 329 19.15 -2.16 -12.83
C LEU A 329 20.50 -2.32 -13.54
N LEU A 330 21.60 -2.41 -12.80
CA LEU A 330 22.92 -2.68 -13.39
C LEU A 330 23.02 -4.09 -14.01
N HIS A 331 22.28 -5.07 -13.49
CA HIS A 331 22.20 -6.42 -14.07
C HIS A 331 21.21 -6.55 -15.24
N ALA A 332 20.17 -5.72 -15.26
CA ALA A 332 19.08 -5.64 -16.24
C ALA A 332 19.48 -4.75 -17.41
N PHE A 333 20.23 -3.67 -17.22
CA PHE A 333 20.93 -3.00 -18.33
C PHE A 333 21.89 -3.95 -19.06
N ALA A 334 22.35 -5.01 -18.38
CA ALA A 334 23.15 -6.06 -19.00
C ALA A 334 22.33 -7.24 -19.56
N ASN A 335 21.08 -7.49 -19.12
CA ASN A 335 20.32 -8.72 -19.47
C ASN A 335 18.77 -8.63 -19.41
N GLY A 336 18.20 -7.44 -19.24
CA GLY A 336 16.76 -7.16 -19.10
C GLY A 336 16.22 -6.42 -20.33
N TRP A 337 15.01 -5.83 -20.21
CA TRP A 337 14.44 -5.02 -21.30
C TRP A 337 15.43 -3.94 -21.71
N SER A 338 15.90 -4.05 -22.94
CA SER A 338 16.60 -2.95 -23.59
C SER A 338 15.63 -1.79 -23.77
N ASP A 339 16.15 -0.57 -23.91
CA ASP A 339 15.35 0.57 -24.36
C ASP A 339 14.59 0.24 -25.66
N ASP A 340 15.17 -0.65 -26.50
CA ASP A 340 14.54 -1.17 -27.71
C ASP A 340 13.34 -2.08 -27.42
N ASP A 341 13.36 -2.91 -26.36
CA ASP A 341 12.21 -3.74 -25.97
C ASP A 341 11.06 -2.89 -25.41
N ILE A 342 11.38 -1.90 -24.57
CA ILE A 342 10.41 -0.91 -24.08
C ILE A 342 9.81 -0.17 -25.26
N ALA A 343 10.65 0.33 -26.17
CA ALA A 343 10.21 1.06 -27.35
C ALA A 343 9.38 0.18 -28.29
N ALA A 344 9.73 -1.10 -28.45
CA ALA A 344 8.98 -2.06 -29.25
C ALA A 344 7.60 -2.35 -28.64
N LEU A 345 7.51 -2.53 -27.32
CA LEU A 345 6.23 -2.68 -26.64
C LEU A 345 5.40 -1.41 -26.71
N ALA A 346 6.01 -0.24 -26.50
CA ALA A 346 5.36 1.06 -26.62
C ALA A 346 4.80 1.27 -28.03
N ALA A 347 5.58 0.97 -29.07
CA ALA A 347 5.15 1.06 -30.46
C ALA A 347 3.99 0.10 -30.76
N LYS A 348 4.02 -1.12 -30.20
CA LYS A 348 2.94 -2.11 -30.32
C LYS A 348 1.66 -1.62 -29.63
N CYS A 349 1.76 -1.04 -28.44
CA CYS A 349 0.64 -0.43 -27.72
C CYS A 349 0.06 0.76 -28.51
N ALA A 350 0.91 1.66 -28.98
CA ALA A 350 0.52 2.82 -29.78
C ALA A 350 -0.20 2.41 -31.09
N SER A 351 0.28 1.37 -31.78
CA SER A 351 -0.37 0.85 -33.00
C SER A 351 -1.80 0.35 -32.78
N ARG A 352 -2.17 0.07 -31.52
CA ARG A 352 -3.48 -0.42 -31.11
C ARG A 352 -4.31 0.65 -30.38
N GLY A 353 -3.78 1.87 -30.24
CA GLY A 353 -4.41 2.94 -29.45
C GLY A 353 -4.44 2.66 -27.95
N ILE A 354 -3.48 1.88 -27.44
CA ILE A 354 -3.30 1.60 -26.02
C ILE A 354 -2.34 2.65 -25.46
N GLU A 355 -2.75 3.33 -24.40
CA GLU A 355 -1.88 4.19 -23.59
C GLU A 355 -0.90 3.31 -22.81
N PHE A 356 0.38 3.57 -22.99
CA PHE A 356 1.45 2.80 -22.38
C PHE A 356 2.25 3.70 -21.46
N GLU A 357 2.28 3.33 -20.18
CA GLU A 357 3.03 4.02 -19.16
C GLU A 357 4.07 3.05 -18.59
N VAL A 358 5.34 3.44 -18.64
CA VAL A 358 6.38 2.77 -17.85
C VAL A 358 6.62 3.64 -16.63
N LYS A 359 6.21 3.13 -15.48
CA LYS A 359 6.61 3.73 -14.22
C LYS A 359 7.89 3.03 -13.81
N PRO A 360 9.04 3.73 -13.74
CA PRO A 360 10.09 3.21 -12.90
C PRO A 360 9.44 3.04 -11.52
N CYS A 361 9.54 1.84 -10.92
CA CYS A 361 9.13 1.71 -9.52
C CYS A 361 9.79 2.87 -8.78
N SER A 362 9.05 3.54 -7.92
CA SER A 362 9.35 4.86 -7.40
C SER A 362 10.56 4.89 -6.43
N ARG A 363 11.66 4.23 -6.78
CA ARG A 363 13.02 4.80 -6.72
C ARG A 363 13.72 4.95 -5.37
N VAL A 364 13.12 4.69 -4.21
CA VAL A 364 13.85 4.86 -2.93
C VAL A 364 13.97 3.60 -2.07
N GLU A 365 13.03 2.66 -2.14
CA GLU A 365 13.18 1.39 -1.40
C GLU A 365 14.41 0.58 -1.82
N THR A 366 14.71 0.53 -3.11
CA THR A 366 15.63 -0.46 -3.64
C THR A 366 17.09 0.00 -3.76
N GLU A 367 17.33 1.31 -3.93
CA GLU A 367 18.67 1.90 -3.80
C GLU A 367 19.19 1.77 -2.36
N HIS A 368 18.31 1.93 -1.37
CA HIS A 368 18.71 1.80 0.02
C HIS A 368 18.82 0.33 0.47
N ARG A 369 17.89 -0.57 0.10
CA ARG A 369 18.03 -2.01 0.42
C ARG A 369 19.26 -2.62 -0.24
N ALA A 370 19.65 -2.25 -1.47
CA ALA A 370 20.88 -2.78 -2.07
C ALA A 370 22.16 -2.31 -1.35
N PHE A 371 22.11 -1.13 -0.69
CA PHE A 371 23.22 -0.61 0.12
C PHE A 371 23.19 -1.11 1.59
N THR A 372 22.02 -1.33 2.18
CA THR A 372 21.83 -1.65 3.61
C THR A 372 21.47 -3.10 3.91
N SER A 373 20.94 -3.85 2.93
CA SER A 373 20.78 -5.30 3.06
C SER A 373 22.16 -5.94 2.91
N MET A 374 22.86 -6.03 4.03
CA MET A 374 23.82 -7.10 4.20
C MET A 374 22.99 -8.36 4.41
N SER A 375 22.98 -9.26 3.41
CA SER A 375 22.80 -10.67 3.74
C SER A 375 23.73 -10.97 4.91
N ARG A 376 23.20 -11.52 6.01
CA ARG A 376 24.02 -11.89 7.18
C ARG A 376 25.17 -12.84 6.79
N ASP A 377 24.99 -13.53 5.67
CA ASP A 377 25.99 -14.33 5.01
C ASP A 377 26.63 -13.54 3.88
N TRP A 378 27.84 -13.04 4.11
CA TRP A 378 28.67 -12.49 3.05
C TRP A 378 28.98 -13.61 2.05
N PRO A 379 28.72 -13.43 0.74
CA PRO A 379 29.05 -14.44 -0.26
C PRO A 379 30.55 -14.72 -0.25
N ALA A 380 30.94 -15.96 -0.57
CA ALA A 380 32.35 -16.38 -0.58
C ALA A 380 33.27 -15.50 -1.47
N ASP A 381 32.68 -14.74 -2.40
CA ASP A 381 33.35 -13.75 -3.25
C ASP A 381 33.11 -12.31 -2.79
N VAL A 382 33.44 -12.03 -1.52
CA VAL A 382 33.35 -10.69 -0.91
C VAL A 382 34.08 -9.63 -1.73
N LYS A 383 35.22 -9.99 -2.31
CA LYS A 383 36.08 -9.06 -3.04
C LYS A 383 35.37 -8.50 -4.28
N LYS A 384 34.75 -9.36 -5.09
CA LYS A 384 34.02 -8.94 -6.29
C LYS A 384 32.79 -8.10 -5.96
N VAL A 385 32.09 -8.42 -4.87
CA VAL A 385 30.95 -7.61 -4.38
C VAL A 385 31.43 -6.24 -3.92
N CYS A 386 32.51 -6.16 -3.15
CA CYS A 386 33.12 -4.89 -2.72
C CYS A 386 33.63 -4.04 -3.89
N GLU A 387 34.24 -4.67 -4.90
CA GLU A 387 34.70 -3.96 -6.11
C GLU A 387 33.53 -3.37 -6.91
N LYS A 388 32.46 -4.16 -7.11
CA LYS A 388 31.24 -3.69 -7.81
C LYS A 388 30.53 -2.59 -7.02
N LYS A 389 30.29 -2.79 -5.71
CA LYS A 389 29.68 -1.76 -4.85
C LYS A 389 30.55 -0.51 -4.73
N GLY A 390 31.87 -0.66 -4.68
CA GLY A 390 32.81 0.45 -4.65
C GLY A 390 32.81 1.28 -5.94
N ALA A 391 32.59 0.66 -7.10
CA ALA A 391 32.41 1.38 -8.36
C ALA A 391 31.12 2.20 -8.35
N SER A 392 29.99 1.59 -7.98
CA SER A 392 28.70 2.31 -7.86
C SER A 392 28.75 3.46 -6.85
N LEU A 393 29.44 3.28 -5.71
CA LEU A 393 29.61 4.35 -4.74
C LEU A 393 30.44 5.52 -5.29
N ARG A 394 31.50 5.24 -6.06
CA ARG A 394 32.30 6.29 -6.73
C ARG A 394 31.45 7.06 -7.75
N ASP A 395 30.68 6.34 -8.57
CA ASP A 395 29.81 6.97 -9.57
C ASP A 395 28.74 7.87 -8.91
N LEU A 396 28.18 7.44 -7.77
CA LEU A 396 27.23 8.21 -6.98
C LEU A 396 27.85 9.47 -6.39
N LEU A 397 29.07 9.38 -5.84
CA LEU A 397 29.79 10.53 -5.30
C LEU A 397 30.20 11.53 -6.40
N ASP A 398 30.58 11.03 -7.57
CA ASP A 398 30.86 11.86 -8.75
C ASP A 398 29.59 12.57 -9.23
N TRP A 399 28.44 11.89 -9.24
CA TRP A 399 27.15 12.53 -9.53
C TRP A 399 26.81 13.61 -8.51
N ALA A 400 26.93 13.32 -7.21
CA ALA A 400 26.64 14.28 -6.14
C ALA A 400 27.52 15.53 -6.26
N THR A 401 28.80 15.34 -6.59
CA THR A 401 29.74 16.44 -6.83
C THR A 401 29.32 17.30 -8.01
N ARG A 402 28.97 16.68 -9.16
CA ARG A 402 28.45 17.41 -10.33
C ARG A 402 27.16 18.15 -10.01
N ARG A 403 26.26 17.55 -9.22
CA ARG A 403 24.98 18.15 -8.82
C ARG A 403 25.19 19.37 -7.93
N ILE A 404 26.05 19.30 -6.92
CA ILE A 404 26.41 20.43 -6.06
C ILE A 404 26.95 21.58 -6.92
N HIS A 405 27.90 21.29 -7.80
CA HIS A 405 28.47 22.33 -8.66
C HIS A 405 27.42 23.01 -9.55
N TRP A 406 26.48 22.23 -10.10
CA TRP A 406 25.36 22.78 -10.86
C TRP A 406 24.43 23.66 -10.00
N LEU A 407 24.12 23.24 -8.77
CA LEU A 407 23.30 24.02 -7.83
C LEU A 407 23.99 25.33 -7.42
N GLU A 408 25.31 25.33 -7.26
CA GLU A 408 26.11 26.54 -7.03
C GLU A 408 26.01 27.52 -8.22
N GLN A 409 26.14 27.00 -9.43
CA GLN A 409 26.07 27.82 -10.66
C GLN A 409 24.69 28.43 -10.87
N THR A 410 23.61 27.71 -10.52
CA THR A 410 22.23 28.18 -10.70
C THR A 410 21.72 29.01 -9.53
N GLY A 411 22.41 29.00 -8.38
CA GLY A 411 21.97 29.67 -7.16
C GLY A 411 20.75 29.01 -6.51
N ASP A 412 20.51 27.72 -6.76
CA ASP A 412 19.39 26.96 -6.21
C ASP A 412 19.66 26.57 -4.74
N VAL A 413 19.31 27.48 -3.83
CA VAL A 413 19.50 27.33 -2.38
C VAL A 413 18.67 26.17 -1.81
N ALA A 414 17.50 25.89 -2.40
CA ALA A 414 16.63 24.80 -1.93
C ALA A 414 17.26 23.45 -2.26
N GLY A 415 17.67 23.24 -3.51
CA GLY A 415 18.39 22.03 -3.91
C GLY A 415 19.73 21.86 -3.18
N MET A 416 20.42 22.97 -2.85
CA MET A 416 21.64 22.90 -2.04
C MET A 416 21.39 22.40 -0.62
N ARG A 417 20.29 22.83 0.00
CA ARG A 417 19.89 22.36 1.34
C ARG A 417 19.59 20.87 1.33
N GLU A 418 18.87 20.39 0.33
CA GLU A 418 18.59 18.97 0.13
C GLU A 418 19.89 18.15 0.02
N MET A 419 20.86 18.60 -0.79
CA MET A 419 22.17 17.93 -0.90
C MET A 419 22.93 17.90 0.43
N VAL A 420 22.87 18.98 1.23
CA VAL A 420 23.50 19.02 2.55
C VAL A 420 22.85 18.03 3.51
N GLU A 421 21.52 17.94 3.52
CA GLU A 421 20.78 16.98 4.36
C GLU A 421 21.15 15.54 3.99
N VAL A 422 21.19 15.21 2.70
CA VAL A 422 21.56 13.87 2.20
C VAL A 422 23.01 13.51 2.57
N LEU A 423 23.96 14.45 2.50
CA LEU A 423 25.38 14.18 2.76
C LEU A 423 25.78 14.28 4.24
N THR A 424 24.88 14.73 5.11
CA THR A 424 25.18 14.93 6.54
C THR A 424 25.61 13.63 7.23
N GLU A 425 24.96 12.51 6.93
CA GLU A 425 25.29 11.19 7.51
C GLU A 425 26.70 10.71 7.11
N LEU A 426 27.09 10.91 5.84
CA LEU A 426 28.45 10.60 5.38
C LEU A 426 29.50 11.46 6.11
N LYS A 427 29.18 12.74 6.35
CA LYS A 427 30.08 13.64 7.09
C LYS A 427 30.23 13.23 8.55
N GLN A 428 29.14 12.85 9.21
CA GLN A 428 29.19 12.32 10.59
C GLN A 428 30.08 11.08 10.65
N ARG A 429 29.96 10.17 9.67
CA ARG A 429 30.79 8.97 9.62
C ARG A 429 32.27 9.28 9.41
N GLN A 430 32.60 10.21 8.51
CA GLN A 430 33.99 10.67 8.30
C GLN A 430 34.61 11.18 9.61
N VAL A 431 33.87 11.99 10.38
CA VAL A 431 34.38 12.55 11.65
C VAL A 431 34.68 11.45 12.67
N LEU A 432 33.89 10.37 12.70
CA LEU A 432 34.12 9.23 13.59
C LEU A 432 35.35 8.39 13.19
N GLU A 433 35.73 8.39 11.92
CA GLU A 433 36.87 7.61 11.39
C GLU A 433 38.19 8.39 11.44
N GLU A 434 38.13 9.72 11.59
CA GLU A 434 39.30 10.61 11.73
C GLU A 434 39.77 10.82 13.19
N VAL A 435 39.07 10.23 14.17
CA VAL A 435 39.41 10.23 15.62
C VAL A 435 40.12 8.94 15.97
#